data_AF-A0A0G3V3W0-F1
#
_entry.id   AF-A0A0G3V3W0-F1
#
_cell.length_a   1.000
_cell.length_b   1.000
_cell.length_c   1.000
_cell.angle_alpha   90.00
_cell.angle_beta   90.00
_cell.angle_gamma   90.00
#
_symmetry.space_group_name_H-M   'P 1'
#
loop_
_entity.id
_entity.type
_entity.pdbx_description
1 polymer ?
#
loop_
_entity_poly.entity_id
_entity_poly.type
_entity_poly.pdbx_seq_one_letter_code
_entity_poly.pdbx_strand_id
1 'polypeptide(L)'
;MNRESKRMMAKQEDEKKARPSRRPAAPVSERNRTSPATYFREVKGELKKVAWPTRPEVINSTVIVLIVVVIMTSLIFGLDWASAKFVLKLYGS
;
A
#
# COMPACT_ATOMS: atom_id res chain seq x y z
N MET A 1 26.81 17.35 -72.68
CA MET A 1 26.67 17.21 -71.22
C MET A 1 26.62 15.73 -70.87
N ASN A 2 27.63 15.26 -70.12
CA ASN A 2 28.05 13.86 -70.07
C ASN A 2 27.20 13.01 -69.10
N ARG A 3 26.94 11.75 -69.50
CA ARG A 3 26.15 10.76 -68.74
C ARG A 3 26.77 10.35 -67.40
N GLU A 4 28.04 10.65 -67.21
CA GLU A 4 28.79 10.31 -66.00
C GLU A 4 28.37 11.13 -64.78
N SER A 5 28.03 12.40 -64.97
CA SER A 5 27.57 13.29 -63.88
C SER A 5 26.30 12.75 -63.22
N LYS A 6 25.38 12.21 -64.02
CA LYS A 6 24.12 11.61 -63.52
C LYS A 6 24.34 10.30 -62.76
N ARG A 7 25.34 9.51 -63.13
CA ARG A 7 25.69 8.27 -62.43
C ARG A 7 26.37 8.54 -61.10
N MET A 8 27.19 9.59 -61.02
CA MET A 8 27.81 10.02 -59.75
C MET A 8 26.77 10.57 -58.78
N MET A 9 25.78 11.34 -59.27
CA MET A 9 24.67 11.84 -58.45
C MET A 9 23.79 10.69 -57.92
N ALA A 10 23.43 9.72 -58.79
CA ALA A 10 22.65 8.55 -58.36
C ALA A 10 23.40 7.69 -57.33
N LYS A 11 24.71 7.48 -57.52
CA LYS A 11 25.54 6.70 -56.59
C LYS A 11 25.68 7.38 -55.23
N GLN A 12 25.75 8.72 -55.20
CA GLN A 12 25.76 9.48 -53.94
C GLN A 12 24.42 9.43 -53.20
N GLU A 13 23.31 9.38 -53.94
CA GLU A 13 21.97 9.31 -53.36
C GLU A 13 21.71 7.93 -52.74
N ASP A 14 22.11 6.86 -53.41
CA ASP A 14 22.08 5.50 -52.87
C ASP A 14 23.01 5.33 -51.66
N GLU A 15 24.21 5.94 -51.67
CA GLU A 15 25.16 5.86 -50.56
C GLU A 15 24.68 6.67 -49.32
N LYS A 16 24.02 7.82 -49.53
CA LYS A 16 23.36 8.58 -48.44
C LYS A 16 22.18 7.83 -47.84
N LYS A 17 21.43 7.07 -48.65
CA LYS A 17 20.28 6.27 -48.21
C LYS A 17 20.70 4.95 -47.56
N ALA A 18 21.86 4.40 -47.95
CA ALA A 18 22.39 3.14 -47.45
C ALA A 18 23.24 3.26 -46.18
N ARG A 19 23.53 4.47 -45.68
CA ARG A 19 24.15 4.66 -44.37
C ARG A 19 23.04 4.57 -43.31
N PRO A 20 22.83 3.41 -42.63
CA PRO A 20 21.83 3.36 -41.60
C PRO A 20 22.31 4.31 -40.52
N SER A 21 21.46 5.30 -40.21
CA SER A 21 21.60 6.10 -39.00
C SER A 21 21.86 5.13 -37.86
N ARG A 22 23.09 5.15 -37.32
CA ARG A 22 23.46 4.42 -36.12
C ARG A 22 22.51 4.90 -35.05
N ARG A 23 21.43 4.15 -34.84
CA ARG A 23 20.54 4.34 -33.69
C ARG A 23 21.45 4.35 -32.47
N PRO A 24 21.50 5.42 -31.67
CA PRO A 24 22.17 5.34 -30.39
C PRO A 24 21.51 4.18 -29.64
N ALA A 25 22.32 3.18 -29.28
CA ALA A 25 21.86 2.09 -28.45
C ALA A 25 21.21 2.70 -27.21
N ALA A 26 19.91 2.45 -27.04
CA ALA A 26 19.21 2.87 -25.84
C ALA A 26 19.96 2.29 -24.63
N PRO A 27 20.27 3.09 -23.60
CA PRO A 27 20.94 2.57 -22.42
C PRO A 27 20.01 1.55 -21.76
N VAL A 28 20.44 0.29 -21.74
CA VAL A 28 19.84 -0.76 -20.93
C VAL A 28 20.12 -0.38 -19.48
N SER A 29 19.18 0.34 -18.86
CA SER A 29 19.23 0.63 -17.43
C SER A 29 18.73 -0.59 -16.68
N GLU A 30 19.61 -1.58 -16.59
CA GLU A 30 19.50 -2.68 -15.66
C GLU A 30 19.80 -2.16 -14.25
N ARG A 31 18.76 -1.66 -13.59
CA ARG A 31 18.77 -1.55 -12.14
C ARG A 31 17.36 -1.78 -11.62
N ASN A 32 17.05 -3.07 -11.48
CA ASN A 32 15.96 -3.59 -10.67
C ASN A 32 16.22 -3.25 -9.19
N ARG A 33 16.14 -1.97 -8.84
CA ARG A 33 15.85 -1.54 -7.48
C ARG A 33 14.34 -1.59 -7.40
N THR A 34 13.80 -2.50 -6.60
CA THR A 34 12.37 -2.49 -6.26
C THR A 34 12.04 -1.09 -5.79
N SER A 35 11.41 -0.31 -6.66
CA SER A 35 11.03 1.06 -6.35
C SER A 35 10.07 0.98 -5.17
N PRO A 36 10.16 1.90 -4.18
CA PRO A 36 9.14 1.98 -3.12
C PRO A 36 7.72 2.01 -3.69
N ALA A 37 7.53 2.60 -4.88
CA ALA A 37 6.26 2.59 -5.61
C ALA A 37 5.79 1.18 -6.00
N THR A 38 6.70 0.28 -6.36
CA THR A 38 6.39 -1.13 -6.68
C THR A 38 5.97 -1.87 -5.41
N TYR A 39 6.66 -1.66 -4.29
CA TYR A 39 6.32 -2.24 -2.99
C TYR A 39 4.92 -1.82 -2.51
N PHE A 40 4.55 -0.53 -2.59
CA PHE A 40 3.20 -0.09 -2.25
C PHE A 40 2.12 -0.72 -3.14
N ARG A 41 2.44 -0.96 -4.42
CA ARG A 41 1.52 -1.62 -5.35
C ARG A 41 1.30 -3.08 -4.97
N GLU A 42 2.35 -3.78 -4.56
CA GLU A 42 2.30 -5.15 -4.04
C GLU A 42 1.51 -5.21 -2.72
N VAL A 43 1.81 -4.33 -1.76
CA VAL A 43 1.10 -4.24 -0.47
C VAL A 43 -0.39 -3.95 -0.66
N LYS A 44 -0.76 -3.07 -1.59
CA LYS A 44 -2.18 -2.82 -1.93
C LYS A 44 -2.85 -4.06 -2.53
N GLY A 45 -2.10 -4.87 -3.29
CA GLY A 45 -2.57 -6.15 -3.82
C GLY A 45 -2.86 -7.16 -2.72
N GLU A 46 -1.98 -7.26 -1.73
CA GLU A 46 -2.16 -8.15 -0.57
C GLU A 46 -3.23 -7.65 0.40
N LEU A 47 -3.32 -6.33 0.65
CA LEU A 47 -4.38 -5.70 1.47
C LEU A 47 -5.79 -5.96 0.94
N LYS A 48 -5.95 -6.15 -0.38
CA LYS A 48 -7.24 -6.54 -0.98
C LYS A 48 -7.64 -7.98 -0.64
N LYS A 49 -6.71 -8.85 -0.25
CA LYS A 49 -7.01 -10.21 0.23
C LYS A 49 -7.48 -10.22 1.68
N VAL A 50 -7.24 -9.12 2.43
CA VAL A 50 -7.75 -8.98 3.78
C VAL A 50 -9.26 -8.74 3.70
N ALA A 51 -10.02 -9.68 4.24
CA ALA A 51 -11.46 -9.52 4.43
C ALA A 51 -11.69 -8.49 5.54
N TRP A 52 -11.78 -7.22 5.16
CA TRP A 52 -12.15 -6.18 6.11
C TRP A 52 -13.60 -6.37 6.53
N PRO A 53 -13.88 -6.37 7.83
CA PRO A 53 -15.22 -6.58 8.34
C PRO A 53 -16.16 -5.49 7.81
N THR A 54 -17.42 -5.86 7.65
CA THR A 54 -18.43 -4.90 7.20
C THR A 54 -18.70 -3.87 8.31
N ARG A 55 -19.12 -2.64 7.95
CA ARG A 55 -19.51 -1.61 8.93
C ARG A 55 -20.42 -2.13 10.07
N PRO A 56 -21.49 -2.90 9.80
CA PRO A 56 -22.34 -3.43 10.87
C PRO A 56 -21.62 -4.46 11.75
N GLU A 57 -20.71 -5.26 11.22
CA GLU A 57 -19.93 -6.22 12.01
C GLU A 57 -19.02 -5.52 13.01
N VAL A 58 -18.31 -4.46 12.58
CA VAL A 58 -17.48 -3.63 13.46
C VAL A 58 -18.31 -3.02 14.59
N ILE A 59 -19.49 -2.48 14.25
CA ILE A 59 -20.41 -1.88 15.23
C ILE A 59 -20.90 -2.93 16.22
N ASN A 60 -21.33 -4.09 15.76
CA ASN A 60 -21.82 -5.16 16.63
C ASN A 60 -20.71 -5.63 17.59
N SER A 61 -19.49 -5.83 17.10
CA SER A 61 -18.37 -6.22 17.96
C SER A 61 -18.04 -5.16 19.00
N THR A 62 -18.07 -3.87 18.66
CA THR A 62 -17.86 -2.79 19.65
C THR A 62 -19.00 -2.68 20.65
N VAL A 63 -20.26 -2.87 20.24
CA VAL A 63 -21.43 -2.86 21.15
C VAL A 63 -21.33 -3.99 22.18
N ILE A 64 -21.00 -5.21 21.75
CA ILE A 64 -20.82 -6.34 22.68
C ILE A 64 -19.73 -6.03 23.70
N VAL A 65 -18.59 -5.50 23.25
CA VAL A 65 -17.48 -5.12 24.14
C VAL A 65 -17.90 -4.03 25.13
N LEU A 66 -18.63 -3.01 24.68
CA LEU A 66 -19.17 -1.97 25.55
C LEU A 66 -20.08 -2.54 26.65
N ILE A 67 -20.98 -3.45 26.30
CA ILE A 67 -21.86 -4.12 27.28
C ILE A 67 -21.03 -4.87 28.32
N VAL A 68 -20.05 -5.65 27.89
CA VAL A 68 -19.18 -6.42 28.79
C VAL A 68 -18.40 -5.49 29.72
N VAL A 69 -17.83 -4.41 29.20
CA VAL A 69 -17.11 -3.40 29.99
C VAL A 69 -18.03 -2.78 31.04
N VAL A 70 -19.24 -2.35 30.66
CA VAL A 70 -20.21 -1.76 31.58
C VAL A 70 -20.58 -2.72 32.71
N ILE A 71 -20.84 -3.99 32.39
CA ILE A 71 -21.16 -5.01 33.39
C ILE A 71 -19.97 -5.20 34.34
N MET A 72 -18.76 -5.38 33.80
CA MET A 72 -17.57 -5.62 34.59
C MET A 72 -17.25 -4.43 35.51
N THR A 73 -17.32 -3.20 34.98
CA THR A 73 -17.14 -1.97 35.76
C THR A 73 -18.20 -1.85 36.85
N SER A 74 -19.47 -2.17 36.56
CA SER A 74 -20.55 -2.10 37.55
C SER A 74 -20.35 -3.12 38.68
N LEU A 75 -19.88 -4.33 38.37
CA LEU A 75 -19.59 -5.37 39.37
C LEU A 75 -18.44 -4.96 40.28
N ILE A 76 -17.33 -4.46 39.70
CA ILE A 76 -16.17 -3.97 40.46
C ILE A 76 -16.60 -2.82 41.36
N PHE A 77 -17.30 -1.82 40.79
CA PHE A 77 -17.80 -0.67 41.54
C PHE A 77 -18.72 -1.09 42.70
N GLY A 78 -19.65 -2.01 42.44
CA GLY A 78 -20.55 -2.53 43.48
C GLY A 78 -19.79 -3.25 44.60
N LEU A 79 -18.79 -4.04 44.26
CA LEU A 79 -17.93 -4.73 45.23
C LEU A 79 -17.07 -3.76 46.03
N ASP A 80 -16.48 -2.74 45.40
CA ASP A 80 -15.71 -1.69 46.07
C ASP A 80 -16.59 -0.89 47.04
N TRP A 81 -17.81 -0.55 46.62
CA TRP A 81 -18.76 0.14 47.48
C TRP A 81 -19.21 -0.71 48.68
N ALA A 82 -19.51 -1.99 48.43
CA ALA A 82 -19.90 -2.93 49.47
C ALA A 82 -18.75 -3.17 50.47
N SER A 83 -17.53 -3.37 49.98
CA SER A 83 -16.35 -3.56 50.81
C SER A 83 -16.03 -2.30 51.64
N ALA A 84 -16.12 -1.10 51.06
CA ALA A 84 -15.94 0.15 51.80
C ALA A 84 -16.95 0.29 52.95
N LYS A 85 -18.24 0.01 52.69
CA LYS A 85 -19.28 0.00 53.73
C LYS A 85 -19.03 -1.07 54.80
N PHE A 86 -18.59 -2.25 54.41
CA PHE A 86 -18.30 -3.36 55.32
C PHE A 86 -17.13 -3.03 56.25
N VAL A 87 -16.04 -2.47 55.72
CA VAL A 87 -14.86 -2.05 56.49
C VAL A 87 -15.22 -0.92 57.46
N LEU A 88 -15.96 0.10 57.01
CA LEU A 88 -16.40 1.19 57.89
C LEU A 88 -17.30 0.69 59.03
N LYS A 89 -18.14 -0.31 58.78
CA LYS A 89 -18.96 -0.93 59.83
C LYS A 89 -18.12 -1.73 60.83
N LEU A 90 -17.04 -2.37 60.37
CA LEU A 90 -16.13 -3.17 61.21
C LEU A 90 -15.22 -2.30 62.09
N TYR A 91 -14.71 -1.19 61.56
CA TYR A 91 -13.83 -0.27 62.31
C TYR A 91 -14.58 0.84 63.06
N GLY A 92 -15.85 1.09 62.70
CA GLY A 92 -16.71 2.09 63.35
C GLY A 92 -17.62 1.51 64.45
N SER A 93 -17.56 0.20 64.71
CA SER A 93 -18.14 -0.46 65.89
C SER A 93 -17.05 -0.73 66.92
#